data_AF-A0A925KGL8-F1
#
_entry.id   AF-A0A925KGL8-F1
#
_cell.length_a   1.000
_cell.length_b   1.000
_cell.length_c   1.000
_cell.angle_alpha   90.00
_cell.angle_beta   90.00
_cell.angle_gamma   90.00
#
_symmetry.space_group_name_H-M   'P 1'
#
loop_
_entity.id
_entity.type
_entity.pdbx_description
1 polymer ?
#
loop_
_entity_poly.entity_id
_entity_poly.type
_entity_poly.pdbx_seq_one_letter_code
_entity_poly.pdbx_strand_id
1 'polypeptide(L)'
;TSLGYVVATHQALTPAPGPTVLTWYGAPGESARGQVLRQPWSHWRDRIVRELSVPHPELPQLLTRMEVARYGHAMPIPAPGALSRWTAPPDTPRLRHAHGDWSGYSIFEEAFTLGHRAGLS
;
A
#
# COMPACT_ATOMS: atom_id res chain seq x y z
N THR A 1 1.50 -4.07 -13.57
CA THR A 1 2.17 -2.84 -14.02
C THR A 1 2.79 -2.13 -12.83
N SER A 2 3.90 -1.42 -13.01
CA SER A 2 4.48 -0.59 -11.94
C SER A 2 3.64 0.67 -11.74
N LEU A 3 3.49 1.14 -10.50
CA LEU A 3 2.89 2.43 -10.17
C LEU A 3 3.95 3.53 -9.95
N GLY A 4 5.23 3.17 -9.96
CA GLY A 4 6.36 4.08 -9.72
C GLY A 4 6.96 3.94 -8.32
N TYR A 5 7.82 4.88 -7.97
CA TYR A 5 8.50 4.93 -6.68
C TYR A 5 8.61 6.36 -6.16
N VAL A 6 8.83 6.49 -4.84
CA VAL A 6 9.08 7.76 -4.16
C VAL A 6 10.39 7.69 -3.38
N VAL A 7 11.02 8.84 -3.19
CA VAL A 7 12.13 9.00 -2.25
C VAL A 7 11.53 9.24 -0.86
N ALA A 8 11.59 8.22 0.00
CA ALA A 8 10.92 8.16 1.29
C ALA A 8 11.74 8.75 2.45
N THR A 9 12.64 9.70 2.17
CA THR A 9 13.37 10.48 3.20
C THR A 9 12.77 11.86 3.42
N HIS A 10 11.50 12.05 3.10
CA HIS A 10 10.79 13.34 3.17
C HIS A 10 10.66 13.92 4.59
N GLN A 11 10.99 13.15 5.64
CA GLN A 11 11.07 13.63 7.03
C GLN A 11 12.51 13.95 7.49
N ALA A 12 13.51 13.76 6.63
CA ALA A 12 14.89 14.13 6.96
C ALA A 12 15.01 15.66 6.99
N LEU A 13 15.46 16.19 8.13
CA LEU A 13 15.66 17.63 8.33
C LEU A 13 16.93 18.16 7.64
N THR A 14 17.78 17.26 7.16
CA THR A 14 19.04 17.59 6.49
C THR A 14 18.86 17.48 4.97
N PRO A 15 19.03 18.58 4.21
CA PRO A 15 18.89 18.55 2.75
C PRO A 15 20.15 18.05 2.02
N ALA A 16 21.21 17.67 2.75
CA ALA A 16 22.45 17.18 2.15
C ALA A 16 22.21 15.82 1.45
N PRO A 17 22.81 15.58 0.27
CA PRO A 17 22.77 14.28 -0.38
C PRO A 17 23.38 13.19 0.53
N GLY A 18 22.72 12.03 0.61
CA GLY A 18 23.17 10.92 1.45
C GLY A 18 22.34 9.65 1.23
N PRO A 19 22.55 8.60 2.04
CA PRO A 19 21.75 7.38 1.97
C PRO A 19 20.26 7.70 2.03
N THR A 20 19.48 7.05 1.16
CA THR A 20 18.03 7.28 1.07
C THR A 20 17.26 5.97 0.98
N VAL A 21 15.95 6.06 1.16
CA VAL A 21 15.01 4.94 1.04
C VAL A 21 14.15 5.20 -0.19
N LEU A 22 14.17 4.28 -1.16
CA LEU A 22 13.22 4.28 -2.26
C LEU A 22 12.06 3.35 -1.92
N THR A 23 10.83 3.86 -1.97
CA THR A 23 9.63 3.01 -1.84
C THR A 23 8.98 2.85 -3.20
N TRP A 24 8.95 1.63 -3.71
CA TRP A 24 8.38 1.26 -5.01
C TRP A 24 7.04 0.56 -4.84
N TYR A 25 6.08 0.88 -5.72
CA TYR A 25 4.74 0.31 -5.70
C TYR A 25 4.43 -0.41 -7.01
N GLY A 26 3.85 -1.62 -6.89
CA GLY A 26 3.40 -2.41 -8.03
C GLY A 26 1.93 -2.81 -7.90
N ALA A 27 1.19 -2.68 -9.00
CA ALA A 27 -0.17 -3.20 -9.15
C ALA A 27 -0.19 -4.24 -10.29
N PRO A 28 0.18 -5.51 -10.00
CA PRO A 28 0.25 -6.54 -11.02
C PRO A 28 -1.13 -6.97 -11.56
N GLY A 29 -2.21 -6.61 -10.85
CA GLY A 29 -3.60 -6.90 -11.25
C GLY A 29 -4.07 -8.29 -10.83
N GLU A 30 -5.37 -8.53 -10.91
CA GLU A 30 -6.00 -9.76 -10.42
C GLU A 30 -5.52 -11.02 -11.17
N SER A 31 -5.34 -10.93 -12.48
CA SER A 31 -4.82 -12.05 -13.31
C SER A 31 -3.42 -12.50 -12.90
N ALA A 32 -2.64 -11.63 -12.26
CA ALA A 32 -1.29 -11.93 -11.80
C ALA A 32 -1.23 -12.44 -10.34
N ARG A 33 -2.37 -12.57 -9.63
CA ARG A 33 -2.43 -13.04 -8.23
C ARG A 33 -1.67 -14.36 -8.03
N GLY A 34 -1.85 -15.33 -8.93
CA GLY A 34 -1.15 -16.61 -8.86
C GLY A 34 0.38 -16.48 -8.97
N GLN A 35 0.88 -15.52 -9.76
CA GLN A 35 2.31 -15.25 -9.87
C GLN A 35 2.84 -14.59 -8.59
N VAL A 36 2.12 -13.61 -8.03
CA VAL A 36 2.49 -12.95 -6.76
C VAL A 36 2.65 -13.95 -5.62
N LEU A 37 1.76 -14.94 -5.54
CA LEU A 37 1.81 -15.97 -4.50
C LEU A 37 2.97 -16.97 -4.69
N ARG A 38 3.18 -17.45 -5.92
CA ARG A 38 4.15 -18.52 -6.20
C ARG A 38 5.60 -18.04 -6.35
N GLN A 39 5.80 -16.85 -6.90
CA GLN A 39 7.16 -16.34 -7.16
C GLN A 39 7.88 -16.06 -5.83
N PRO A 40 9.16 -16.46 -5.69
CA PRO A 40 9.94 -16.12 -4.52
C PRO A 40 10.16 -14.61 -4.45
N TRP A 41 10.47 -14.09 -3.26
CA TRP A 41 10.71 -12.64 -3.09
C TRP A 41 11.86 -12.13 -3.97
N SER A 42 12.85 -12.97 -4.29
CA SER A 42 13.99 -12.65 -5.18
C SER A 42 13.57 -12.31 -6.60
N HIS A 43 12.52 -12.96 -7.13
CA HIS A 43 11.95 -12.61 -8.43
C HIS A 43 11.51 -11.14 -8.47
N TRP A 44 10.84 -10.70 -7.40
CA TRP A 44 10.37 -9.33 -7.28
C TRP A 44 11.51 -8.34 -7.06
N ARG A 45 12.51 -8.70 -6.24
CA ARG A 45 13.76 -7.93 -6.11
C ARG A 45 14.37 -7.65 -7.48
N ASP A 46 14.64 -8.69 -8.27
CA ASP A 46 15.35 -8.56 -9.55
C ASP A 46 14.56 -7.70 -10.55
N ARG A 47 13.24 -7.84 -10.55
CA ARG A 47 12.35 -7.00 -11.35
C ARG A 47 12.44 -5.53 -10.94
N ILE A 48 12.30 -5.24 -9.64
CA ILE A 48 12.30 -3.87 -9.11
C ILE A 48 13.66 -3.21 -9.33
N VAL A 49 14.77 -3.91 -9.03
CA VAL A 49 16.12 -3.39 -9.24
C VAL A 49 16.35 -3.09 -10.71
N ARG A 50 15.96 -3.98 -11.62
CA ARG A 50 16.07 -3.74 -13.08
C ARG A 50 15.31 -2.50 -13.52
N GLU A 51 14.09 -2.31 -13.04
CA GLU A 51 13.26 -1.15 -13.38
C GLU A 51 13.86 0.15 -12.84
N LEU A 52 14.26 0.16 -11.56
CA LEU A 52 14.86 1.33 -10.92
C LEU A 52 16.28 1.64 -11.42
N SER A 53 16.97 0.67 -12.02
CA SER A 53 18.28 0.89 -12.63
C SER A 53 18.22 1.76 -13.90
N VAL A 54 17.04 1.93 -14.50
CA VAL A 54 16.87 2.83 -15.66
C VAL A 54 17.09 4.30 -15.24
N PRO A 55 16.38 4.83 -14.22
CA PRO A 55 16.67 6.17 -13.70
C PRO A 55 17.89 6.24 -12.78
N HIS A 56 18.29 5.13 -12.13
CA HIS A 56 19.41 5.07 -11.16
C HIS A 56 20.40 3.95 -11.48
N PRO A 57 21.27 4.09 -12.51
CA PRO A 57 22.17 3.01 -12.95
C PRO A 57 23.13 2.48 -11.88
N GLU A 58 23.45 3.29 -10.88
CA GLU A 58 24.31 2.99 -9.74
C GLU A 58 23.60 2.25 -8.58
N LEU A 59 22.27 2.15 -8.64
CA LEU A 59 21.48 1.54 -7.56
C LEU A 59 21.94 0.11 -7.21
N PRO A 60 22.24 -0.80 -8.15
CA PRO A 60 22.66 -2.15 -7.80
C PRO A 60 23.93 -2.20 -6.94
N GLN A 61 24.85 -1.24 -7.13
CA GLN A 61 26.11 -1.16 -6.39
C GLN A 61 25.94 -0.48 -5.02
N LEU A 62 24.96 0.41 -4.89
CA LEU A 62 24.69 1.16 -3.67
C LEU A 62 23.62 0.53 -2.76
N LEU A 63 22.86 -0.45 -3.26
CA LEU A 63 21.78 -1.11 -2.52
C LEU A 63 22.32 -1.89 -1.31
N THR A 64 22.04 -1.40 -0.10
CA THR A 64 22.49 -2.03 1.16
C THR A 64 21.45 -2.94 1.80
N ARG A 65 20.15 -2.68 1.57
CA ARG A 65 19.04 -3.46 2.13
C ARG A 65 17.82 -3.36 1.22
N MET A 66 17.03 -4.43 1.16
CA MET A 66 15.73 -4.44 0.49
C MET A 66 14.74 -5.31 1.26
N GLU A 67 13.52 -4.81 1.37
CA GLU A 67 12.39 -5.54 1.94
C GLU A 67 11.25 -5.58 0.91
N VAL A 68 10.62 -6.75 0.80
CA VAL A 68 9.54 -6.97 -0.17
C VAL A 68 8.32 -7.50 0.56
N ALA A 69 7.27 -6.69 0.59
CA ALA A 69 5.96 -7.06 1.09
C ALA A 69 5.01 -7.37 -0.08
N ARG A 70 4.11 -8.33 0.13
CA ARG A 70 3.02 -8.67 -0.80
C ARG A 70 1.70 -8.49 -0.09
N TYR A 71 0.82 -7.66 -0.63
CA TYR A 71 -0.50 -7.39 -0.07
C TYR A 71 -1.57 -8.11 -0.90
N GLY A 72 -2.37 -8.96 -0.26
CA GLY A 72 -3.42 -9.76 -0.93
C GLY A 72 -4.69 -8.96 -1.26
N HIS A 73 -4.86 -7.82 -0.61
CA HIS A 73 -5.94 -6.87 -0.81
C HIS A 73 -5.32 -5.47 -0.93
N ALA A 74 -5.42 -4.86 -2.11
CA ALA A 74 -5.05 -3.46 -2.27
C ALA A 74 -6.16 -2.56 -1.68
N MET A 75 -5.87 -1.28 -1.45
CA MET A 75 -6.94 -0.33 -1.14
C MET A 75 -8.03 -0.41 -2.23
N PRO A 76 -9.32 -0.47 -1.89
CA PRO A 76 -10.40 -0.40 -2.86
C PRO A 76 -10.21 0.84 -3.75
N ILE A 77 -10.46 0.66 -5.05
CA ILE A 77 -10.54 1.77 -6.01
C ILE A 77 -12.03 1.95 -6.31
N PRO A 78 -12.76 2.77 -5.52
CA PRO A 78 -14.19 2.91 -5.69
C PRO A 78 -14.50 3.58 -7.02
N ALA A 79 -15.41 2.97 -7.78
CA ALA A 79 -16.02 3.64 -8.92
C ALA A 79 -17.07 4.65 -8.44
N PRO A 80 -17.40 5.68 -9.24
CA PRO A 80 -18.53 6.56 -8.93
C PRO A 80 -19.80 5.77 -8.58
N GLY A 81 -20.43 6.11 -7.46
CA GLY A 81 -21.61 5.40 -6.94
C GLY A 81 -21.33 4.12 -6.15
N ALA A 82 -20.07 3.78 -5.84
CA ALA A 82 -19.74 2.62 -5.01
C ALA A 82 -20.31 2.71 -3.59
N LEU A 83 -20.29 3.91 -2.98
CA LEU A 83 -20.76 4.15 -1.61
C LEU A 83 -22.24 3.80 -1.41
N SER A 84 -23.11 4.08 -2.37
CA SER A 84 -24.54 3.79 -2.25
C SER A 84 -24.86 2.29 -2.27
N ARG A 85 -23.87 1.46 -2.65
CA ARG A 85 -23.99 -0.01 -2.66
C ARG A 85 -23.47 -0.65 -1.38
N TRP A 86 -22.84 0.11 -0.49
CA TRP A 86 -22.31 -0.40 0.77
C TRP A 86 -23.34 -0.19 1.87
N THR A 87 -23.98 -1.28 2.27
CA THR A 87 -24.87 -1.29 3.43
C THR A 87 -24.09 -1.79 4.63
N ALA A 88 -23.95 -0.96 5.67
CA ALA A 88 -23.41 -1.41 6.93
C ALA A 88 -24.33 -2.51 7.51
N PRO A 89 -23.78 -3.65 7.98
CA PRO A 89 -24.56 -4.61 8.73
C PRO A 89 -25.13 -3.95 10.00
N PRO A 90 -26.32 -4.35 10.45
CA PRO A 90 -26.90 -3.79 11.66
C PRO A 90 -26.03 -4.17 12.87
N ASP A 91 -25.88 -3.23 13.79
CA ASP A 91 -25.26 -3.49 15.07
C ASP A 91 -26.16 -4.33 15.98
N THR A 92 -25.56 -4.94 17.00
CA THR A 92 -26.26 -5.62 18.08
C THR A 92 -25.88 -5.01 19.43
N PRO A 93 -26.56 -5.34 20.54
CA PRO A 93 -26.18 -4.87 21.86
C PRO A 93 -24.76 -5.23 22.30
N ARG A 94 -24.09 -6.18 21.64
CA ARG A 94 -22.74 -6.66 21.99
C ARG A 94 -21.73 -6.59 20.84
N LEU A 95 -22.15 -6.13 19.67
CA LEU A 95 -21.31 -6.10 18.47
C LEU A 95 -21.58 -4.79 17.72
N ARG A 96 -20.51 -4.03 17.53
CA ARG A 96 -20.47 -2.82 16.70
C ARG A 96 -19.53 -3.04 15.52
N HIS A 97 -19.84 -2.42 14.40
CA HIS A 97 -19.01 -2.48 13.20
C HIS A 97 -18.39 -1.12 12.88
N ALA A 98 -17.12 -1.11 12.50
CA ALA A 98 -16.39 0.09 12.09
C ALA A 98 -15.38 -0.27 10.99
N HIS A 99 -15.84 -0.34 9.74
CA HIS A 99 -15.00 -0.73 8.61
C HIS A 99 -14.31 0.49 7.97
N GLY A 100 -13.00 0.41 7.76
CA GLY A 100 -12.20 1.51 7.22
C GLY A 100 -12.60 1.95 5.80
N ASP A 101 -13.23 1.08 5.03
CA ASP A 101 -13.72 1.45 3.69
C ASP A 101 -15.05 2.21 3.72
N TRP A 102 -15.81 2.25 4.82
CA TRP A 102 -17.14 2.90 4.81
C TRP A 102 -17.13 4.41 4.58
N SER A 103 -15.98 5.06 4.73
CA SER A 103 -15.78 6.47 4.35
C SER A 103 -15.68 6.69 2.83
N GLY A 104 -15.66 5.63 2.03
CA GLY A 104 -15.55 5.73 0.57
C GLY A 104 -14.11 5.86 0.09
N TYR A 105 -13.13 5.87 0.98
CA TYR A 105 -11.71 5.80 0.65
C TYR A 105 -10.92 5.41 1.92
N SER A 106 -9.94 4.51 1.81
CA SER A 106 -9.21 4.02 3.00
C SER A 106 -8.16 5.04 3.48
N ILE A 107 -8.61 6.03 4.26
CA ILE A 107 -7.74 6.94 5.03
C ILE A 107 -7.79 6.64 6.52
N PHE A 108 -6.65 6.77 7.20
CA PHE A 108 -6.49 6.37 8.60
C PHE A 108 -7.40 7.16 9.54
N GLU A 109 -7.58 8.44 9.30
CA GLU A 109 -8.34 9.37 10.12
C GLU A 109 -9.83 8.99 10.18
N GLU A 110 -10.40 8.57 9.05
CA GLU A 110 -11.78 8.13 8.95
C GLU A 110 -11.98 6.76 9.59
N ALA A 111 -11.07 5.82 9.32
CA ALA A 111 -11.08 4.51 9.97
C ALA A 111 -10.99 4.65 11.50
N PHE A 112 -10.11 5.53 11.99
CA PHE A 112 -9.99 5.85 13.41
C PHE A 112 -11.28 6.47 13.96
N THR A 113 -11.85 7.45 13.26
CA THR A 113 -13.08 8.14 13.69
C THR A 113 -14.26 7.17 13.81
N LEU A 114 -14.43 6.26 12.84
CA LEU A 114 -15.45 5.22 12.87
C LEU A 114 -15.23 4.25 14.04
N GLY A 115 -13.99 3.80 14.24
CA GLY A 115 -13.63 2.92 15.36
C GLY A 115 -13.87 3.59 16.72
N HIS A 116 -13.50 4.86 16.85
CA HIS A 116 -13.71 5.63 18.08
C HIS A 116 -15.20 5.79 18.40
N ARG A 117 -16.03 6.14 17.40
CA ARG A 117 -17.49 6.24 17.57
C ARG A 117 -18.10 4.91 18.02
N ALA A 118 -17.69 3.79 17.40
CA ALA A 118 -18.17 2.46 17.78
C ALA A 118 -17.76 2.07 19.22
N GLY A 119 -16.61 2.55 19.71
CA GLY A 119 -16.14 2.29 21.07
C GLY A 119 -16.84 3.09 22.16
N LEU A 120 -17.51 4.20 21.82
CA LEU A 120 -18.23 5.06 22.76
C LEU A 120 -19.72 4.70 22.91
N SER A 121 -20.24 3.79 22.07
CA SER A 121 -21.67 3.47 21.91
C SER A 121 -22.08 2.11 22.45
#